data_AF-A0A8S3QK36-F1
#
_entry.id   AF-A0A8S3QK36-F1
#
_cell.length_a   1.000
_cell.length_b   1.000
_cell.length_c   1.000
_cell.angle_alpha   90.00
_cell.angle_beta   90.00
_cell.angle_gamma   90.00
#
_symmetry.space_group_name_H-M   'P 1'
#
loop_
_entity.id
_entity.type
_entity.pdbx_description
1 polymer ?
#
loop_
_entity_poly.entity_id
_entity_poly.type
_entity_poly.pdbx_seq_one_letter_code
_entity_poly.pdbx_strand_id
1 'polypeptide(L)'
;MSILGEHPQKITEKSLSYLLSLTRLDIEGSSMTRLAALSVIHQLITIDPTGDVRTLFLTNGILEQVLMEFDFGFESEENSTFLEVSLNILWNLSKLAICPVQPLISEVVFRRLMLLFDSTSSFYTFSSQFTSTVKSLCENKHLVGHVSPCTISVRVKEDITKATRGMLRTVSNFPTEVHVCTLYDTNDPDNEIDLTAHLVSNKLAWPLDTKSKPNQQKEDESENAWKDVIVTEVISGPYFWAHIGIETIENMRKIQNLLLLEYSSGRLHQMSCVKGDLIVVAKERDGEVFLFRAEVLSRKPQEVRVWALDYGFVVDVAADNVMNVYGTPNNLNHVSILDSLCIYIGLYFLKDPISDGVLIYEPFKCFLKGSQVVVFLKI
;
A
#
# COMPACT_ATOMS: atom_id res chain seq x y z
N MET A 1 -31.50 -0.85 -27.58
CA MET A 1 -32.98 -0.82 -27.49
C MET A 1 -33.34 -0.05 -26.23
N SER A 2 -33.98 1.12 -26.38
CA SER A 2 -34.47 1.92 -25.25
C SER A 2 -35.69 1.21 -24.64
N ILE A 3 -35.59 0.77 -23.38
CA ILE A 3 -36.70 0.13 -22.66
C ILE A 3 -37.62 1.17 -21.97
N LEU A 4 -37.27 2.46 -22.01
CA LEU A 4 -38.08 3.53 -21.41
C LEU A 4 -38.62 4.43 -22.53
N GLY A 5 -39.78 4.04 -23.05
CA GLY A 5 -40.60 4.85 -23.96
C GLY A 5 -41.12 6.12 -23.29
N GLU A 6 -41.54 7.07 -24.12
CA GLU A 6 -41.80 8.50 -23.91
C GLU A 6 -42.93 8.89 -22.92
N HIS A 7 -43.14 8.13 -21.85
CA HIS A 7 -43.99 8.53 -20.73
C HIS A 7 -43.30 8.16 -19.41
N PRO A 8 -42.96 9.13 -18.54
CA PRO A 8 -42.52 8.79 -17.19
C PRO A 8 -43.76 8.25 -16.45
N GLN A 9 -43.98 6.94 -16.51
CA GLN A 9 -44.79 6.26 -15.51
C GLN A 9 -44.25 6.73 -14.16
N LYS A 10 -45.10 7.35 -13.34
CA LYS A 10 -44.74 7.78 -11.98
C LYS A 10 -44.14 6.58 -11.26
N ILE A 11 -42.83 6.56 -11.13
CA ILE A 11 -42.12 5.53 -10.39
C ILE A 11 -42.59 5.68 -8.94
N THR A 12 -43.23 4.63 -8.44
CA THR A 12 -43.81 4.68 -7.10
C THR A 12 -42.71 4.53 -6.05
N GLU A 13 -42.92 5.11 -4.87
CA GLU A 13 -42.02 4.93 -3.72
C GLU A 13 -41.80 3.44 -3.38
N LYS A 14 -42.82 2.59 -3.62
CA LYS A 14 -42.72 1.13 -3.49
C LYS A 14 -41.73 0.52 -4.50
N SER A 15 -41.74 0.98 -5.75
CA SER A 15 -40.81 0.53 -6.79
C SER A 15 -39.37 0.92 -6.44
N LEU A 16 -39.16 2.12 -5.90
CA LEU A 16 -37.85 2.61 -5.47
C LEU A 16 -37.34 1.85 -4.23
N SER A 17 -38.22 1.60 -3.27
CA SER A 17 -37.92 0.80 -2.08
C SER A 17 -37.59 -0.66 -2.44
N TYR A 18 -38.27 -1.23 -3.41
CA TYR A 18 -37.97 -2.57 -3.92
C TYR A 18 -36.59 -2.62 -4.59
N LEU A 19 -36.25 -1.64 -5.44
CA LEU A 19 -34.91 -1.55 -6.03
C LEU A 19 -33.81 -1.44 -4.97
N LEU A 20 -34.02 -0.66 -3.91
CA LEU A 20 -33.12 -0.60 -2.76
C LEU A 20 -33.02 -1.91 -1.99
N SER A 21 -34.10 -2.68 -1.88
CA SER A 21 -34.04 -4.00 -1.24
C SER A 21 -33.22 -5.01 -2.05
N LEU A 22 -33.24 -4.90 -3.39
CA LEU A 22 -32.45 -5.76 -4.27
C LEU A 22 -30.95 -5.47 -4.16
N THR A 23 -30.55 -4.24 -3.85
CA THR A 23 -29.13 -3.94 -3.60
C THR A 23 -28.65 -4.48 -2.27
N ARG A 24 -29.54 -4.69 -1.30
CA ARG A 24 -29.26 -5.19 0.05
C ARG A 24 -29.32 -6.71 0.19
N LEU A 25 -29.50 -7.45 -0.91
CA LEU A 25 -29.55 -8.91 -0.84
C LEU A 25 -28.20 -9.46 -0.38
N ASP A 26 -28.22 -10.24 0.71
CA ASP A 26 -27.05 -10.93 1.27
C ASP A 26 -26.33 -11.77 0.22
N ILE A 27 -25.09 -12.16 0.54
CA ILE A 27 -24.07 -12.82 -0.31
C ILE A 27 -24.59 -14.02 -1.15
N GLU A 28 -25.73 -14.62 -0.81
CA GLU A 28 -26.40 -15.68 -1.58
C GLU A 28 -27.25 -15.16 -2.78
N GLY A 29 -27.58 -13.87 -2.81
CA GLY A 29 -28.12 -13.19 -3.98
C GLY A 29 -26.99 -12.92 -4.98
N SER A 30 -27.15 -13.38 -6.23
CA SER A 30 -26.10 -13.26 -7.25
C SER A 30 -25.62 -11.80 -7.35
N SER A 31 -24.31 -11.57 -7.32
CA SER A 31 -23.68 -10.24 -7.50
C SER A 31 -24.25 -9.50 -8.71
N MET A 32 -24.65 -10.24 -9.74
CA MET A 32 -25.31 -9.73 -10.95
C MET A 32 -26.69 -9.10 -10.67
N THR A 33 -27.45 -9.58 -9.68
CA THR A 33 -28.73 -8.98 -9.27
C THR A 33 -28.50 -7.62 -8.61
N ARG A 34 -27.48 -7.49 -7.76
CA ARG A 34 -27.11 -6.21 -7.15
C ARG A 34 -26.61 -5.22 -8.20
N LEU A 35 -25.77 -5.68 -9.13
CA LEU A 35 -25.30 -4.87 -10.26
C LEU A 35 -26.45 -4.40 -11.15
N ALA A 36 -27.41 -5.29 -11.47
CA ALA A 36 -28.57 -4.94 -12.26
C ALA A 36 -29.45 -3.91 -11.55
N ALA A 37 -29.68 -4.08 -10.24
CA ALA A 37 -30.42 -3.12 -9.43
C ALA A 37 -29.72 -1.75 -9.41
N LEU A 38 -28.41 -1.71 -9.14
CA LEU A 38 -27.64 -0.47 -9.19
C LEU A 38 -27.62 0.16 -10.59
N SER A 39 -27.56 -0.63 -11.65
CA SER A 39 -27.60 -0.13 -13.03
C SER A 39 -28.95 0.53 -13.35
N VAL A 40 -30.06 -0.05 -12.88
CA VAL A 40 -31.39 0.57 -13.00
C VAL A 40 -31.45 1.85 -12.16
N ILE A 41 -30.97 1.82 -10.92
CA ILE A 41 -30.89 3.01 -10.06
C ILE A 41 -30.08 4.12 -10.74
N HIS A 42 -28.93 3.80 -11.34
CA HIS A 42 -28.11 4.72 -12.12
C HIS A 42 -28.88 5.38 -13.28
N GLN A 43 -29.66 4.60 -14.02
CA GLN A 43 -30.50 5.16 -15.09
C GLN A 43 -31.55 6.12 -14.53
N LEU A 44 -32.22 5.74 -13.43
CA LEU A 44 -33.27 6.55 -12.80
C LEU A 44 -32.76 7.89 -12.25
N ILE A 45 -31.60 7.88 -11.59
CA ILE A 45 -30.99 9.12 -11.08
C ILE A 45 -30.44 10.02 -12.20
N THR A 46 -30.09 9.45 -13.35
CA THR A 46 -29.57 10.20 -14.51
C THR A 46 -30.68 10.99 -15.20
N ILE A 47 -31.88 10.43 -15.25
CA ILE A 47 -33.07 11.04 -15.87
C ILE A 47 -33.94 11.82 -14.86
N ASP A 48 -33.39 12.18 -13.69
CA ASP A 48 -34.11 12.86 -12.59
C ASP A 48 -33.87 14.39 -12.60
N PRO A 49 -34.66 15.17 -13.36
CA PRO A 49 -34.45 16.62 -13.49
C PRO A 49 -34.74 17.39 -12.20
N THR A 50 -35.64 16.90 -11.36
CA THR A 50 -36.04 17.59 -10.12
C THR A 50 -35.12 17.26 -8.95
N GLY A 51 -34.47 16.10 -8.97
CA GLY A 51 -33.62 15.65 -7.87
C GLY A 51 -34.39 14.89 -6.79
N ASP A 52 -35.69 14.65 -6.98
CA ASP A 52 -36.55 13.98 -5.99
C ASP A 52 -36.16 12.51 -5.84
N VAL A 53 -35.88 11.84 -6.96
CA VAL A 53 -35.49 10.42 -6.98
C VAL A 53 -34.11 10.25 -6.34
N ARG A 54 -33.16 11.12 -6.70
CA ARG A 54 -31.82 11.17 -6.08
C ARG A 54 -31.89 11.40 -4.57
N THR A 55 -32.72 12.35 -4.13
CA THR A 55 -32.92 12.65 -2.70
C THR A 55 -33.53 11.45 -1.97
N LEU A 56 -34.51 10.77 -2.58
CA LEU A 56 -35.14 9.60 -1.99
C LEU A 56 -34.13 8.45 -1.81
N PHE A 57 -33.32 8.14 -2.82
CA PHE A 57 -32.30 7.09 -2.69
C PHE A 57 -31.27 7.43 -1.61
N LEU A 58 -30.82 8.67 -1.55
CA LEU A 58 -29.82 9.11 -0.58
C LEU A 58 -30.34 9.06 0.86
N THR A 59 -31.57 9.53 1.09
CA THR A 59 -32.24 9.47 2.39
C THR A 59 -32.59 8.04 2.83
N ASN A 60 -32.78 7.12 1.88
CA ASN A 60 -33.01 5.70 2.15
C ASN A 60 -31.74 4.85 2.17
N GLY A 61 -30.56 5.46 2.30
CA GLY A 61 -29.32 4.72 2.57
C GLY A 61 -28.75 3.95 1.37
N ILE A 62 -28.91 4.45 0.14
CA ILE A 62 -28.26 3.87 -1.05
C ILE A 62 -26.72 3.87 -0.93
N LEU A 63 -26.17 4.82 -0.16
CA LEU A 63 -24.74 5.10 -0.13
C LEU A 63 -23.92 3.91 0.35
N GLU A 64 -24.36 3.22 1.40
CA GLU A 64 -23.67 2.03 1.92
C GLU A 64 -23.54 0.94 0.85
N GLN A 65 -24.61 0.71 0.09
CA GLN A 65 -24.64 -0.29 -0.97
C GLN A 65 -23.74 0.09 -2.14
N VAL A 66 -23.75 1.36 -2.53
CA VAL A 66 -22.86 1.88 -3.57
C VAL A 66 -21.39 1.78 -3.16
N LEU A 67 -21.07 2.02 -1.88
CA LEU A 67 -19.69 1.92 -1.40
C LEU A 67 -19.22 0.46 -1.29
N MET A 68 -20.09 -0.48 -0.92
CA MET A 68 -19.75 -1.90 -0.94
C MET A 68 -19.44 -2.40 -2.35
N GLU A 69 -20.24 -2.01 -3.35
CA GLU A 69 -20.00 -2.40 -4.74
C GLU A 69 -18.83 -1.64 -5.38
N PHE A 70 -18.55 -0.42 -4.91
CA PHE A 70 -17.31 0.27 -5.21
C PHE A 70 -16.10 -0.56 -4.76
N ASP A 71 -16.10 -1.03 -3.51
CA ASP A 71 -14.98 -1.81 -2.95
C ASP A 71 -14.82 -3.13 -3.73
N PHE A 72 -15.93 -3.84 -3.97
CA PHE A 72 -15.93 -5.07 -4.77
C PHE A 72 -15.41 -4.86 -6.21
N GLY A 73 -15.78 -3.74 -6.83
CA GLY A 73 -15.30 -3.35 -8.15
C GLY A 73 -13.85 -2.89 -8.19
N PHE A 74 -13.35 -2.38 -7.07
CA PHE A 74 -11.96 -1.92 -6.94
C PHE A 74 -10.97 -3.08 -6.72
N GLU A 75 -11.43 -4.20 -6.14
CA GLU A 75 -10.60 -5.38 -5.86
C GLU A 75 -10.04 -6.08 -7.12
N SER A 76 -10.74 -6.04 -8.26
CA SER A 76 -10.34 -6.75 -9.49
C SER A 76 -10.83 -6.07 -10.77
N GLU A 77 -10.02 -6.12 -11.84
CA GLU A 77 -10.41 -5.63 -13.17
C GLU A 77 -11.64 -6.34 -13.73
N GLU A 78 -11.83 -7.62 -13.39
CA GLU A 78 -13.00 -8.41 -13.80
C GLU A 78 -14.30 -7.82 -13.24
N ASN A 79 -14.22 -7.09 -12.13
CA ASN A 79 -15.34 -6.42 -11.47
C ASN A 79 -15.45 -4.93 -11.83
N SER A 80 -14.68 -4.44 -12.81
CA SER A 80 -14.65 -3.01 -13.20
C SER A 80 -16.03 -2.41 -13.52
N THR A 81 -16.99 -3.22 -13.97
CA THR A 81 -18.37 -2.77 -14.21
C THR A 81 -19.07 -2.32 -12.92
N PHE A 82 -18.79 -2.97 -11.78
CA PHE A 82 -19.31 -2.56 -10.47
C PHE A 82 -18.75 -1.21 -10.04
N LEU A 83 -17.45 -1.01 -10.27
CA LEU A 83 -16.76 0.25 -9.99
C LEU A 83 -17.33 1.39 -10.85
N GLU A 84 -17.51 1.16 -12.15
CA GLU A 84 -18.08 2.14 -13.08
C GLU A 84 -19.49 2.56 -12.68
N VAL A 85 -20.38 1.59 -12.41
CA VAL A 85 -21.76 1.89 -12.00
C VAL A 85 -21.77 2.66 -10.67
N SER A 86 -20.95 2.26 -9.71
CA SER A 86 -20.87 2.91 -8.39
C SER A 86 -20.38 4.35 -8.50
N LEU A 87 -19.32 4.60 -9.28
CA LEU A 87 -18.80 5.94 -9.54
C LEU A 87 -19.84 6.84 -10.23
N ASN A 88 -20.54 6.31 -11.22
CA ASN A 88 -21.59 7.04 -11.91
C ASN A 88 -22.77 7.39 -10.98
N ILE A 89 -23.10 6.51 -10.04
CA ILE A 89 -24.10 6.81 -9.00
C ILE A 89 -23.60 7.93 -8.08
N LEU A 90 -22.40 7.81 -7.53
CA LEU A 90 -21.80 8.84 -6.67
C LEU A 90 -21.74 10.21 -7.38
N TRP A 91 -21.35 10.22 -8.66
CA TRP A 91 -21.30 11.43 -9.49
C TRP A 91 -22.67 12.08 -9.71
N ASN A 92 -23.72 11.30 -9.89
CA ASN A 92 -25.05 11.88 -10.10
C ASN A 92 -25.71 12.33 -8.78
N LEU A 93 -25.44 11.63 -7.68
CA LEU A 93 -25.90 12.05 -6.36
C LEU A 93 -25.20 13.33 -5.88
N SER A 94 -23.92 13.54 -6.24
CA SER A 94 -23.18 14.77 -5.86
C SER A 94 -23.73 16.05 -6.51
N LYS A 95 -24.56 15.94 -7.55
CA LYS A 95 -25.23 17.07 -8.22
C LYS A 95 -26.47 17.59 -7.48
N LEU A 96 -26.83 17.01 -6.33
CA LEU A 96 -27.93 17.51 -5.50
C LEU A 96 -27.57 18.83 -4.79
N ALA A 97 -28.59 19.53 -4.26
CA ALA A 97 -28.37 20.70 -3.42
C ALA A 97 -27.70 20.32 -2.08
N ILE A 98 -27.09 21.30 -1.40
CA ILE A 98 -26.17 21.10 -0.27
C ILE A 98 -26.73 20.22 0.87
N CYS A 99 -27.96 20.49 1.34
CA CYS A 99 -28.54 19.75 2.46
C CYS A 99 -28.63 18.22 2.20
N PRO A 100 -29.19 17.76 1.07
CA PRO A 100 -29.22 16.33 0.79
C PRO A 100 -27.83 15.69 0.61
N VAL A 101 -26.81 16.42 0.16
CA VAL A 101 -25.48 15.87 -0.18
C VAL A 101 -24.61 15.57 1.05
N GLN A 102 -25.00 16.02 2.24
CA GLN A 102 -24.21 15.84 3.47
C GLN A 102 -23.67 14.41 3.70
N PRO A 103 -24.41 13.32 3.42
CA PRO A 103 -23.88 11.95 3.54
C PRO A 103 -22.72 11.63 2.57
N LEU A 104 -22.69 12.26 1.38
CA LEU A 104 -21.60 12.13 0.41
C LEU A 104 -20.35 12.92 0.84
N ILE A 105 -20.53 13.97 1.64
CA ILE A 105 -19.43 14.73 2.26
C ILE A 105 -19.01 14.00 3.55
N SER A 106 -18.73 12.71 3.44
CA SER A 106 -18.25 11.88 4.53
C SER A 106 -16.83 11.41 4.28
N GLU A 107 -16.07 11.28 5.36
CA GLU A 107 -14.70 10.79 5.33
C GLU A 107 -14.58 9.45 4.58
N VAL A 108 -15.57 8.58 4.75
CA VAL A 108 -15.69 7.25 4.14
C VAL A 108 -15.72 7.30 2.61
N VAL A 109 -16.47 8.23 2.03
CA VAL A 109 -16.58 8.41 0.57
C VAL A 109 -15.32 9.05 0.00
N PHE A 110 -14.81 10.09 0.66
CA PHE A 110 -13.60 10.78 0.23
C PHE A 110 -12.38 9.84 0.20
N ARG A 111 -12.22 8.98 1.21
CA ARG A 111 -11.13 7.99 1.26
C ARG A 111 -11.14 7.08 0.03
N ARG A 112 -12.29 6.55 -0.36
CA ARG A 112 -12.45 5.67 -1.54
C ARG A 112 -12.12 6.38 -2.85
N LEU A 113 -12.59 7.61 -3.02
CA LEU A 113 -12.28 8.40 -4.21
C LEU A 113 -10.78 8.72 -4.30
N MET A 114 -10.16 9.06 -3.17
CA MET A 114 -8.71 9.34 -3.09
C MET A 114 -7.87 8.12 -3.48
N LEU A 115 -8.25 6.92 -3.04
CA LEU A 115 -7.58 5.67 -3.42
C LEU A 115 -7.65 5.42 -4.94
N LEU A 116 -8.80 5.69 -5.55
CA LEU A 116 -8.96 5.56 -6.99
C LEU A 116 -8.04 6.53 -7.76
N PHE A 117 -7.98 7.80 -7.35
CA PHE A 117 -7.09 8.79 -7.97
C PHE A 117 -5.62 8.43 -7.83
N ASP A 118 -5.23 7.89 -6.68
CA ASP A 118 -3.83 7.55 -6.43
C ASP A 118 -3.41 6.23 -7.10
N SER A 119 -4.36 5.31 -7.32
CA SER A 119 -4.12 4.09 -8.12
C SER A 119 -3.84 4.38 -9.60
N THR A 120 -4.39 5.48 -10.12
CA THR A 120 -4.28 5.89 -11.53
C THR A 120 -3.14 6.87 -11.78
N SER A 121 -2.63 7.50 -10.72
CA SER A 121 -1.67 8.61 -10.82
C SER A 121 -0.95 8.81 -9.50
N SER A 122 0.37 9.02 -9.51
CA SER A 122 1.17 9.19 -8.29
C SER A 122 1.02 10.60 -7.70
N PHE A 123 -0.22 11.02 -7.42
CA PHE A 123 -0.51 12.35 -6.88
C PHE A 123 -0.15 12.47 -5.40
N TYR A 124 -0.21 11.37 -4.67
CA TYR A 124 0.00 11.36 -3.24
C TYR A 124 1.19 10.49 -2.84
N THR A 125 1.92 10.93 -1.82
CA THR A 125 3.08 10.21 -1.28
C THR A 125 2.94 10.08 0.22
N PHE A 126 3.36 8.97 0.80
CA PHE A 126 3.27 8.78 2.25
C PHE A 126 3.91 9.94 2.99
N SER A 127 3.23 10.43 4.03
CA SER A 127 3.76 11.56 4.80
C SER A 127 5.14 11.23 5.37
N SER A 128 5.98 12.25 5.53
CA SER A 128 7.30 12.07 6.15
C SER A 128 7.16 11.55 7.59
N GLN A 129 6.11 12.01 8.29
CA GLN A 129 5.76 11.55 9.64
C GLN A 129 5.35 10.07 9.67
N PHE A 130 4.60 9.60 8.67
CA PHE A 130 4.27 8.17 8.57
C PHE A 130 5.56 7.35 8.43
N THR A 131 6.41 7.73 7.47
CA THR A 131 7.63 6.98 7.17
C THR A 131 8.61 7.00 8.35
N SER A 132 8.78 8.14 9.03
CA SER A 132 9.63 8.22 10.23
C SER A 132 9.10 7.40 11.39
N THR A 133 7.78 7.32 11.56
CA THR A 133 7.15 6.49 12.60
C THR A 133 7.32 5.01 12.31
N VAL A 134 7.14 4.57 11.06
CA VAL A 134 7.42 3.18 10.68
C VAL A 134 8.91 2.85 10.87
N LYS A 135 9.82 3.76 10.50
CA LYS A 135 11.25 3.58 10.76
C LYS A 135 11.56 3.42 12.24
N SER A 136 11.02 4.27 13.12
CA SER A 136 11.28 4.19 14.56
C SER A 136 10.67 2.94 15.22
N LEU A 137 9.53 2.47 14.71
CA LEU A 137 8.86 1.29 15.23
C LEU A 137 9.50 -0.01 14.73
N CYS A 138 10.00 -0.06 13.50
CA CYS A 138 10.38 -1.32 12.86
C CYS A 138 11.87 -1.48 12.58
N GLU A 139 12.55 -0.42 12.15
CA GLU A 139 13.86 -0.54 11.50
C GLU A 139 14.92 -1.03 12.49
N ASN A 140 15.63 -2.10 12.11
CA ASN A 140 16.63 -2.80 12.92
C ASN A 140 16.09 -3.41 14.23
N LYS A 141 14.76 -3.61 14.35
CA LYS A 141 14.17 -4.33 15.49
C LYS A 141 13.84 -5.77 15.13
N HIS A 142 13.86 -6.64 16.14
CA HIS A 142 13.32 -7.98 16.07
C HIS A 142 11.83 -7.91 16.39
N LEU A 143 11.00 -8.21 15.40
CA LEU A 143 9.55 -8.20 15.47
C LEU A 143 9.01 -9.61 15.23
N VAL A 144 7.74 -9.81 15.56
CA VAL A 144 6.99 -11.02 15.21
C VAL A 144 5.85 -10.63 14.29
N GLY A 145 5.60 -11.42 13.24
CA GLY A 145 4.54 -11.08 12.30
C GLY A 145 3.88 -12.26 11.64
N HIS A 146 2.63 -12.05 11.23
CA HIS A 146 1.94 -12.94 10.31
C HIS A 146 2.39 -12.60 8.89
N VAL A 147 2.99 -13.57 8.21
CA VAL A 147 3.62 -13.36 6.90
C VAL A 147 3.01 -14.28 5.84
N SER A 148 2.49 -13.67 4.78
CA SER A 148 1.90 -14.38 3.65
C SER A 148 2.64 -14.02 2.35
N PRO A 149 3.20 -14.99 1.62
CA PRO A 149 3.83 -14.71 0.33
C PRO A 149 2.75 -14.31 -0.71
N CYS A 150 3.11 -13.38 -1.59
CA CYS A 150 2.26 -12.90 -2.67
C CYS A 150 3.10 -12.82 -3.95
N THR A 151 2.70 -13.59 -4.97
CA THR A 151 3.35 -13.54 -6.28
C THR A 151 3.08 -12.19 -6.95
N ILE A 152 4.14 -11.56 -7.46
CA ILE A 152 4.04 -10.20 -8.00
C ILE A 152 3.62 -10.26 -9.47
N SER A 153 2.47 -9.69 -9.80
CA SER A 153 2.10 -9.41 -11.19
C SER A 153 2.87 -8.18 -11.72
N VAL A 154 2.98 -8.04 -13.05
CA VAL A 154 3.62 -6.86 -13.68
C VAL A 154 3.00 -5.55 -13.17
N ARG A 155 1.69 -5.53 -12.98
CA ARG A 155 0.94 -4.37 -12.46
C ARG A 155 1.34 -4.04 -11.01
N VAL A 156 1.38 -5.03 -10.13
CA VAL A 156 1.80 -4.82 -8.73
C VAL A 156 3.24 -4.29 -8.67
N LYS A 157 4.13 -4.79 -9.53
CA LYS A 157 5.50 -4.27 -9.66
C LYS A 157 5.54 -2.80 -10.08
N GLU A 158 4.71 -2.40 -11.05
CA GLU A 158 4.58 -1.01 -11.47
C GLU A 158 4.06 -0.11 -10.36
N ASP A 159 3.06 -0.58 -9.60
CA ASP A 159 2.46 0.17 -8.50
C ASP A 159 3.45 0.36 -7.35
N ILE A 160 4.18 -0.69 -6.97
CA ILE A 160 5.29 -0.62 -6.01
C ILE A 160 6.36 0.37 -6.51
N THR A 161 6.72 0.28 -7.79
CA THR A 161 7.73 1.17 -8.38
C THR A 161 7.29 2.63 -8.34
N LYS A 162 6.02 2.93 -8.65
CA LYS A 162 5.45 4.28 -8.55
C LYS A 162 5.42 4.76 -7.10
N ALA A 163 4.93 3.92 -6.17
CA ALA A 163 4.78 4.27 -4.76
C ALA A 163 6.14 4.50 -4.06
N THR A 164 7.19 3.81 -4.51
CA THR A 164 8.58 3.99 -4.05
C THR A 164 9.33 5.05 -4.86
N ARG A 165 8.65 5.85 -5.70
CA ARG A 165 9.24 6.90 -6.55
C ARG A 165 10.43 6.40 -7.40
N GLY A 166 10.39 5.15 -7.80
CA GLY A 166 11.43 4.51 -8.60
C GLY A 166 12.70 4.15 -7.83
N MET A 167 12.74 4.24 -6.50
CA MET A 167 13.91 3.81 -5.69
C MET A 167 14.25 2.33 -5.89
N LEU A 168 13.26 1.51 -6.27
CA LEU A 168 13.47 0.10 -6.58
C LEU A 168 13.90 -0.16 -8.04
N ARG A 169 13.92 0.85 -8.92
CA ARG A 169 14.40 0.70 -10.32
C ARG A 169 15.90 0.46 -10.41
N THR A 170 16.64 0.84 -9.36
CA THR A 170 18.09 0.64 -9.28
C THR A 170 18.49 -0.76 -8.83
N VAL A 171 17.51 -1.60 -8.47
CA VAL A 171 17.75 -2.97 -8.00
C VAL A 171 17.75 -3.92 -9.20
N SER A 172 18.90 -4.55 -9.45
CA SER A 172 19.14 -5.46 -10.59
C SER A 172 18.20 -6.67 -10.58
N ASN A 173 17.79 -7.12 -9.39
CA ASN A 173 16.96 -8.29 -9.16
C ASN A 173 15.73 -7.92 -8.32
N PHE A 174 14.73 -7.29 -8.94
CA PHE A 174 13.44 -7.12 -8.29
C PHE A 174 12.84 -8.50 -7.97
N PRO A 175 12.42 -8.77 -6.73
CA PRO A 175 12.02 -10.11 -6.32
C PRO A 175 10.77 -10.57 -7.08
N THR A 176 10.63 -11.88 -7.29
CA THR A 176 9.47 -12.49 -7.95
C THR A 176 8.26 -12.59 -7.02
N GLU A 177 8.50 -12.53 -5.72
CA GLU A 177 7.51 -12.62 -4.65
C GLU A 177 7.70 -11.48 -3.67
N VAL A 178 6.59 -10.97 -3.14
CA VAL A 178 6.55 -10.00 -2.08
C VAL A 178 5.82 -10.61 -0.91
N HIS A 179 6.25 -10.29 0.30
CA HIS A 179 5.60 -10.77 1.50
C HIS A 179 4.66 -9.71 2.06
N VAL A 180 3.42 -10.11 2.25
CA VAL A 180 2.41 -9.36 2.96
C VAL A 180 2.57 -9.65 4.45
N CYS A 181 2.61 -8.60 5.28
CA CYS A 181 2.82 -8.79 6.71
C CYS A 181 1.98 -7.88 7.60
N THR A 182 1.65 -8.41 8.77
CA THR A 182 1.17 -7.68 9.95
C THR A 182 2.20 -7.90 11.05
N LEU A 183 2.69 -6.83 11.68
CA LEU A 183 3.84 -6.89 12.57
C LEU A 183 3.49 -6.43 13.99
N TYR A 184 4.18 -7.04 14.95
CA TYR A 184 4.05 -6.79 16.37
C TYR A 184 5.43 -6.61 16.99
N ASP A 185 5.62 -5.55 17.79
CA ASP A 185 6.80 -5.38 18.63
C ASP A 185 6.50 -6.04 19.98
N THR A 186 7.12 -7.19 20.23
CA THR A 186 6.94 -8.01 21.43
C THR A 186 8.15 -7.95 22.37
N ASN A 187 9.06 -6.99 22.15
CA ASN A 187 10.27 -6.85 22.97
C ASN A 187 9.96 -6.43 24.42
N ASP A 188 8.82 -5.79 24.65
CA ASP A 188 8.30 -5.48 25.99
C ASP A 188 7.09 -6.41 26.30
N PRO A 189 7.23 -7.41 27.19
CA PRO A 189 6.16 -8.34 27.53
C PRO A 189 4.93 -7.66 28.14
N ASP A 190 5.10 -6.48 28.74
CA ASP A 190 4.03 -5.74 29.38
C ASP A 190 3.34 -4.75 28.41
N ASN A 191 3.91 -4.55 27.22
CA ASN A 191 3.44 -3.57 26.25
C ASN A 191 3.73 -4.02 24.81
N GLU A 192 3.05 -5.09 24.38
CA GLU A 192 3.04 -5.51 22.99
C GLU A 192 2.43 -4.42 22.10
N ILE A 193 3.18 -3.98 21.09
CA ILE A 193 2.71 -2.95 20.15
C ILE A 193 2.27 -3.63 18.87
N ASP A 194 0.96 -3.66 18.62
CA ASP A 194 0.42 -3.86 17.26
C ASP A 194 0.69 -2.60 16.43
N LEU A 195 1.57 -2.71 15.44
CA LEU A 195 1.97 -1.59 14.59
C LEU A 195 0.78 -1.03 13.82
N THR A 196 -0.21 -1.85 13.47
CA THR A 196 -1.45 -1.43 12.79
C THR A 196 -2.26 -0.51 13.69
N ALA A 197 -2.57 -0.98 14.89
CA ALA A 197 -3.31 -0.22 15.88
C ALA A 197 -2.57 1.06 16.29
N HIS A 198 -1.23 1.00 16.38
CA HIS A 198 -0.40 2.17 16.67
C HIS A 198 -0.50 3.24 15.57
N LEU A 199 -0.38 2.86 14.30
CA LEU A 199 -0.49 3.81 13.19
C LEU A 199 -1.90 4.40 13.07
N VAL A 200 -2.95 3.61 13.33
CA VAL A 200 -4.35 4.09 13.31
C VAL A 200 -4.64 5.04 14.46
N SER A 201 -4.25 4.69 15.69
CA SER A 201 -4.49 5.53 16.87
C SER A 201 -3.76 6.88 16.78
N ASN A 202 -2.59 6.92 16.14
CA ASN A 202 -1.84 8.14 15.87
C ASN A 202 -2.31 8.92 14.62
N LYS A 203 -3.41 8.48 13.96
CA LYS A 203 -3.94 9.10 12.74
C LYS A 203 -2.88 9.19 11.63
N LEU A 204 -2.04 8.17 11.51
CA LEU A 204 -1.05 8.01 10.44
C LEU A 204 -1.53 7.02 9.39
N ALA A 205 -2.49 6.18 9.75
CA ALA A 205 -3.18 5.30 8.84
C ALA A 205 -4.67 5.22 9.16
N TRP A 206 -5.43 4.73 8.20
CA TRP A 206 -6.82 4.38 8.36
C TRP A 206 -6.97 2.86 8.36
N PRO A 207 -7.85 2.32 9.21
CA PRO A 207 -8.14 0.88 9.19
C PRO A 207 -8.76 0.53 7.83
N LEU A 208 -8.39 -0.63 7.26
CA LEU A 208 -9.24 -1.25 6.26
C LEU A 208 -10.55 -1.68 6.95
N ASP A 209 -11.69 -1.26 6.41
CA ASP A 209 -13.00 -1.81 6.82
C ASP A 209 -13.09 -3.26 6.30
N THR A 210 -12.44 -4.20 6.97
CA THR A 210 -12.53 -5.63 6.67
C THR A 210 -13.86 -6.21 7.18
N LYS A 211 -14.98 -5.72 6.65
CA LYS A 211 -16.24 -6.49 6.67
C LYS A 211 -16.32 -7.45 5.48
N SER A 212 -15.66 -7.12 4.37
CA SER A 212 -15.24 -8.07 3.35
C SER A 212 -13.89 -8.63 3.77
N LYS A 213 -13.91 -9.76 4.48
CA LYS A 213 -12.77 -10.67 4.37
C LYS A 213 -12.62 -10.95 2.87
N PRO A 214 -11.51 -10.61 2.21
CA PRO A 214 -11.26 -11.14 0.87
C PRO A 214 -11.42 -12.64 1.01
N ASN A 215 -12.19 -13.26 0.11
CA ASN A 215 -12.48 -14.69 0.10
C ASN A 215 -11.31 -15.46 0.72
N GLN A 216 -11.44 -15.76 2.02
CA GLN A 216 -10.64 -16.78 2.66
C GLN A 216 -11.23 -18.05 2.04
N GLN A 217 -10.79 -18.36 0.82
CA GLN A 217 -10.43 -19.73 0.54
C GLN A 217 -9.74 -20.19 1.81
N LYS A 218 -10.27 -21.26 2.39
CA LYS A 218 -9.76 -21.90 3.59
C LYS A 218 -8.29 -22.21 3.36
N GLU A 219 -7.42 -21.22 3.56
CA GLU A 219 -6.01 -21.41 3.77
C GLU A 219 -5.97 -21.90 5.19
N ASP A 220 -5.63 -23.18 5.30
CA ASP A 220 -5.39 -23.88 6.54
C ASP A 220 -4.77 -22.92 7.56
N GLU A 221 -5.35 -22.88 8.75
CA GLU A 221 -4.74 -22.36 9.97
C GLU A 221 -3.47 -23.17 10.28
N SER A 222 -2.48 -23.09 9.39
CA SER A 222 -1.19 -23.68 9.63
C SER A 222 -0.51 -22.76 10.63
N GLU A 223 -0.11 -23.34 11.77
CA GLU A 223 0.71 -22.72 12.80
C GLU A 223 2.03 -22.09 12.26
N ASN A 224 2.32 -22.20 10.95
CA ASN A 224 3.52 -21.72 10.25
C ASN A 224 3.45 -20.27 9.71
N ALA A 225 2.36 -19.53 9.91
CA ALA A 225 2.25 -18.16 9.38
C ALA A 225 2.97 -17.11 10.24
N TRP A 226 3.18 -17.39 11.54
CA TRP A 226 3.92 -16.52 12.43
C TRP A 226 5.42 -16.71 12.26
N LYS A 227 6.12 -15.61 11.99
CA LYS A 227 7.57 -15.61 11.75
C LYS A 227 8.24 -14.47 12.49
N ASP A 228 9.48 -14.70 12.89
CA ASP A 228 10.41 -13.64 13.26
C ASP A 228 10.69 -12.76 12.04
N VAL A 229 10.66 -11.45 12.24
CA VAL A 229 10.91 -10.47 11.18
C VAL A 229 11.90 -9.43 11.68
N ILE A 230 12.98 -9.22 10.94
CA ILE A 230 13.89 -8.09 11.17
C ILE A 230 13.79 -7.16 9.97
N VAL A 231 13.22 -5.97 10.17
CA VAL A 231 13.12 -4.95 9.12
C VAL A 231 14.48 -4.27 8.96
N THR A 232 15.08 -4.39 7.78
CA THR A 232 16.43 -3.90 7.50
C THR A 232 16.45 -2.48 6.95
N GLU A 233 15.48 -2.12 6.09
CA GLU A 233 15.36 -0.79 5.50
C GLU A 233 13.90 -0.49 5.18
N VAL A 234 13.39 0.65 5.66
CA VAL A 234 12.08 1.17 5.25
C VAL A 234 12.25 2.11 4.06
N ILE A 235 11.73 1.70 2.90
CA ILE A 235 11.90 2.40 1.62
C ILE A 235 11.02 3.65 1.56
N SER A 236 9.71 3.46 1.70
CA SER A 236 8.69 4.50 1.58
C SER A 236 7.36 3.92 2.06
N GLY A 237 6.67 4.62 2.98
CA GLY A 237 5.38 4.13 3.46
C GLY A 237 5.44 2.69 4.01
N PRO A 238 4.56 1.78 3.55
CA PRO A 238 4.51 0.40 4.01
C PRO A 238 5.53 -0.53 3.34
N TYR A 239 6.37 -0.01 2.44
CA TYR A 239 7.33 -0.81 1.68
C TYR A 239 8.67 -0.85 2.40
N PHE A 240 9.15 -2.05 2.71
CA PHE A 240 10.41 -2.24 3.40
C PHE A 240 11.06 -3.58 3.04
N TRP A 241 12.36 -3.68 3.28
CA TRP A 241 13.13 -4.92 3.21
C TRP A 241 13.20 -5.56 4.59
N ALA A 242 13.17 -6.90 4.63
CA ALA A 242 13.28 -7.63 5.87
C ALA A 242 13.89 -9.03 5.70
N HIS A 243 14.48 -9.52 6.80
CA HIS A 243 14.77 -10.94 7.01
C HIS A 243 13.57 -11.60 7.66
N ILE A 244 13.08 -12.67 7.04
CA ILE A 244 11.86 -13.37 7.48
C ILE A 244 12.20 -14.79 7.91
N GLY A 245 11.80 -15.15 9.12
CA GLY A 245 12.00 -16.45 9.74
C GLY A 245 13.37 -16.58 10.43
N ILE A 246 13.39 -17.36 11.51
CA ILE A 246 14.58 -17.56 12.34
C ILE A 246 15.77 -18.12 11.55
N GLU A 247 15.53 -19.03 10.60
CA GLU A 247 16.59 -19.62 9.78
C GLU A 247 17.31 -18.57 8.93
N THR A 248 16.56 -17.66 8.31
CA THR A 248 17.10 -16.55 7.52
C THR A 248 17.93 -15.61 8.39
N ILE A 249 17.40 -15.25 9.56
CA ILE A 249 18.06 -14.37 10.53
C ILE A 249 19.37 -14.99 11.04
N GLU A 250 19.36 -16.27 11.40
CA GLU A 250 20.56 -16.98 11.84
C GLU A 250 21.60 -17.11 10.73
N ASN A 251 21.17 -17.36 9.49
CA ASN A 251 22.07 -17.40 8.34
C ASN A 251 22.72 -16.03 8.10
N MET A 252 21.98 -14.95 8.25
CA MET A 252 22.53 -13.59 8.18
C MET A 252 23.57 -13.33 9.27
N ARG A 253 23.32 -13.77 10.51
CA ARG A 253 24.32 -13.70 11.59
C ARG A 253 25.60 -14.49 11.24
N LYS A 254 25.46 -15.68 10.64
CA LYS A 254 26.62 -16.48 10.19
C LYS A 254 27.41 -15.76 9.09
N ILE A 255 26.76 -15.16 8.11
CA ILE A 255 27.42 -14.38 7.04
C ILE A 255 28.20 -13.21 7.66
N GLN A 256 27.58 -12.46 8.58
CA GLN A 256 28.21 -11.34 9.25
C GLN A 256 29.45 -11.75 10.06
N ASN A 257 29.34 -12.83 10.85
CA ASN A 257 30.48 -13.36 11.60
C ASN A 257 31.63 -13.81 10.70
N LEU A 258 31.32 -14.41 9.54
CA LEU A 258 32.33 -14.81 8.56
C LEU A 258 33.00 -13.59 7.93
N LEU A 259 32.25 -12.56 7.53
CA LEU A 259 32.82 -11.31 7.01
C LEU A 259 33.76 -10.65 8.03
N LEU A 260 33.34 -10.57 9.29
CA LEU A 260 34.17 -10.02 10.37
C LEU A 260 35.44 -10.83 10.62
N LEU A 261 35.37 -12.16 10.55
CA LEU A 261 36.53 -13.04 10.69
C LEU A 261 37.52 -12.86 9.53
N GLU A 262 37.04 -12.79 8.29
CA GLU A 262 37.87 -12.54 7.11
C GLU A 262 38.50 -11.14 7.14
N TYR A 263 37.75 -10.13 7.61
CA TYR A 263 38.23 -8.76 7.77
C TYR A 263 39.33 -8.65 8.83
N SER A 264 39.07 -9.14 10.03
CA SER A 264 40.02 -9.08 11.16
C SER A 264 41.29 -9.90 10.95
N SER A 265 41.23 -10.94 10.12
CA SER A 265 42.39 -11.75 9.74
C SER A 265 43.18 -11.19 8.55
N GLY A 266 42.77 -10.06 7.97
CA GLY A 266 43.43 -9.42 6.83
C GLY A 266 43.31 -10.19 5.52
N ARG A 267 42.36 -11.12 5.42
CA ARG A 267 42.12 -11.93 4.22
C ARG A 267 41.24 -11.21 3.19
N LEU A 268 40.55 -10.14 3.59
CA LEU A 268 39.87 -9.23 2.67
C LEU A 268 40.86 -8.24 2.05
N HIS A 269 40.79 -8.04 0.74
CA HIS A 269 41.71 -7.17 0.00
C HIS A 269 40.99 -6.01 -0.67
N GLN A 270 41.60 -4.83 -0.58
CA GLN A 270 41.11 -3.64 -1.27
C GLN A 270 41.47 -3.70 -2.75
N MET A 271 40.57 -3.29 -3.64
CA MET A 271 40.89 -3.11 -5.07
C MET A 271 39.90 -2.17 -5.77
N SER A 272 40.12 -1.98 -7.07
CA SER A 272 39.18 -1.30 -7.96
C SER A 272 37.96 -2.18 -8.28
N CYS A 273 36.81 -1.54 -8.40
CA CYS A 273 35.53 -2.14 -8.77
C CYS A 273 34.89 -1.35 -9.94
N VAL A 274 34.01 -2.00 -10.69
CA VAL A 274 33.19 -1.42 -11.76
C VAL A 274 31.71 -1.72 -11.51
N LYS A 275 30.81 -1.06 -12.26
CA LYS A 275 29.38 -1.30 -12.17
C LYS A 275 29.04 -2.78 -12.41
N GLY A 276 28.22 -3.35 -11.53
CA GLY A 276 27.81 -4.76 -11.54
C GLY A 276 28.70 -5.70 -10.73
N ASP A 277 29.86 -5.22 -10.26
CA ASP A 277 30.72 -6.02 -9.38
C ASP A 277 30.01 -6.28 -8.04
N LEU A 278 30.11 -7.51 -7.55
CA LEU A 278 29.77 -7.87 -6.18
C LEU A 278 30.98 -7.58 -5.30
N ILE A 279 30.78 -6.92 -4.16
CA ILE A 279 31.85 -6.43 -3.28
C ILE A 279 31.45 -6.57 -1.81
N VAL A 280 32.40 -6.35 -0.90
CA VAL A 280 32.15 -6.18 0.53
C VAL A 280 32.46 -4.73 0.91
N VAL A 281 31.54 -4.12 1.63
CA VAL A 281 31.69 -2.72 2.05
C VAL A 281 31.90 -2.69 3.54
N ALA A 282 32.93 -1.98 3.98
CA ALA A 282 33.19 -1.69 5.38
C ALA A 282 32.71 -0.28 5.69
N LYS A 283 31.79 -0.14 6.64
CA LYS A 283 31.27 1.15 7.08
C LYS A 283 31.26 1.20 8.60
N GLU A 284 31.63 2.33 9.17
CA GLU A 284 31.46 2.55 10.60
C GLU A 284 29.99 2.82 10.93
N ARG A 285 29.43 2.10 11.90
CA ARG A 285 28.09 2.28 12.44
C ARG A 285 28.17 2.15 13.95
N ASP A 286 27.74 3.19 14.66
CA ASP A 286 27.73 3.24 16.14
C ASP A 286 29.11 2.93 16.78
N GLY A 287 30.20 3.31 16.10
CA GLY A 287 31.58 3.08 16.54
C GLY A 287 32.13 1.68 16.24
N GLU A 288 31.35 0.84 15.56
CA GLU A 288 31.75 -0.51 15.15
C GLU A 288 31.86 -0.63 13.63
N VAL A 289 32.73 -1.54 13.16
CA VAL A 289 32.86 -1.84 11.73
C VAL A 289 31.71 -2.75 11.31
N PHE A 290 30.82 -2.22 10.50
CA PHE A 290 29.72 -2.93 9.86
C PHE A 290 30.12 -3.34 8.44
N LEU A 291 30.12 -4.64 8.18
CA LEU A 291 30.47 -5.23 6.89
C LEU A 291 29.20 -5.72 6.19
N PHE A 292 29.07 -5.54 4.89
CA PHE A 292 27.93 -6.10 4.15
C PHE A 292 28.29 -6.40 2.69
N ARG A 293 27.60 -7.39 2.12
CA ARG A 293 27.71 -7.70 0.69
C ARG A 293 26.94 -6.66 -0.11
N ALA A 294 27.50 -6.21 -1.22
CA ALA A 294 26.87 -5.19 -2.04
C ALA A 294 27.13 -5.41 -3.54
N GLU A 295 26.25 -4.87 -4.38
CA GLU A 295 26.47 -4.74 -5.83
C GLU A 295 26.79 -3.28 -6.17
N VAL A 296 27.81 -3.06 -7.00
CA VAL A 296 28.19 -1.72 -7.44
C VAL A 296 27.19 -1.18 -8.47
N LEU A 297 26.48 -0.11 -8.11
CA LEU A 297 25.53 0.56 -9.01
C LEU A 297 26.22 1.58 -9.93
N SER A 298 27.16 2.33 -9.38
CA SER A 298 27.99 3.28 -10.14
C SER A 298 29.27 3.65 -9.38
N ARG A 299 30.31 4.07 -10.11
CA ARG A 299 31.59 4.49 -9.53
C ARG A 299 31.97 5.88 -10.03
N LYS A 300 32.26 6.77 -9.07
CA LYS A 300 32.94 8.05 -9.27
C LYS A 300 34.37 7.96 -8.70
N PRO A 301 35.27 8.91 -8.99
CA PRO A 301 36.66 8.85 -8.53
C PRO A 301 36.84 8.73 -7.01
N GLN A 302 35.97 9.36 -6.21
CA GLN A 302 36.08 9.39 -4.74
C GLN A 302 34.96 8.61 -4.03
N GLU A 303 33.98 8.12 -4.78
CA GLU A 303 32.73 7.62 -4.23
C GLU A 303 32.22 6.45 -5.08
N VAL A 304 31.75 5.41 -4.42
CA VAL A 304 31.11 4.25 -5.05
C VAL A 304 29.71 4.14 -4.50
N ARG A 305 28.73 4.13 -5.40
CA ARG A 305 27.33 3.89 -5.06
C ARG A 305 27.06 2.41 -5.15
N VAL A 306 26.52 1.84 -4.07
CA VAL A 306 26.34 0.40 -3.92
C VAL A 306 24.94 0.08 -3.40
N TRP A 307 24.43 -1.10 -3.77
CA TRP A 307 23.20 -1.66 -3.20
C TRP A 307 23.55 -2.80 -2.25
N ALA A 308 23.15 -2.70 -0.99
CA ALA A 308 23.39 -3.71 0.03
C ALA A 308 22.48 -4.92 -0.22
N LEU A 309 23.05 -6.03 -0.69
CA LEU A 309 22.30 -7.21 -1.15
C LEU A 309 21.44 -7.83 -0.05
N ASP A 310 21.97 -7.80 1.17
CA ASP A 310 21.36 -8.44 2.35
C ASP A 310 20.71 -7.45 3.32
N TYR A 311 20.56 -6.20 2.89
CA TYR A 311 19.80 -5.21 3.68
C TYR A 311 18.82 -4.36 2.86
N GLY A 312 18.95 -4.35 1.53
CA GLY A 312 18.03 -3.68 0.62
C GLY A 312 18.24 -2.17 0.46
N PHE A 313 19.11 -1.54 1.24
CA PHE A 313 19.41 -0.11 1.15
C PHE A 313 20.46 0.24 0.08
N VAL A 314 20.42 1.47 -0.41
CA VAL A 314 21.44 2.05 -1.31
C VAL A 314 22.28 3.04 -0.51
N VAL A 315 23.60 2.96 -0.66
CA VAL A 315 24.52 3.85 0.05
C VAL A 315 25.65 4.31 -0.87
N ASP A 316 26.07 5.54 -0.67
CA ASP A 316 27.29 6.07 -1.25
C ASP A 316 28.42 5.90 -0.22
N VAL A 317 29.51 5.25 -0.62
CA VAL A 317 30.68 5.03 0.23
C VAL A 317 31.94 5.59 -0.41
N ALA A 318 32.88 6.07 0.40
CA ALA A 318 34.19 6.47 -0.08
C ALA A 318 34.85 5.30 -0.83
N ALA A 319 35.52 5.58 -1.94
CA ALA A 319 36.20 4.54 -2.73
C ALA A 319 37.22 3.73 -1.89
N ASP A 320 37.77 4.35 -0.84
CA ASP A 320 38.71 3.71 0.07
C ASP A 320 38.06 2.70 1.03
N ASN A 321 36.74 2.80 1.25
CA ASN A 321 35.96 1.92 2.12
C ASN A 321 35.41 0.67 1.39
N VAL A 322 35.71 0.53 0.10
CA VAL A 322 35.28 -0.59 -0.74
C VAL A 322 36.35 -1.68 -0.76
N MET A 323 36.00 -2.88 -0.35
CA MET A 323 36.86 -4.07 -0.40
C MET A 323 36.26 -5.09 -1.39
N ASN A 324 37.06 -5.69 -2.26
CA ASN A 324 36.54 -6.75 -3.15
C ASN A 324 36.99 -8.12 -2.63
N VAL A 325 36.64 -9.18 -3.35
CA VAL A 325 35.34 -9.81 -3.26
C VAL A 325 35.65 -11.06 -2.46
N TYR A 326 34.62 -11.69 -1.94
CA TYR A 326 34.57 -13.13 -2.10
C TYR A 326 35.06 -13.60 -3.51
N GLY A 327 36.12 -14.38 -3.69
CA GLY A 327 36.15 -15.76 -3.25
C GLY A 327 35.54 -15.92 -1.87
N THR A 328 34.24 -16.20 -1.81
CA THR A 328 33.66 -16.81 -0.62
C THR A 328 34.59 -17.95 -0.33
N PRO A 329 35.02 -18.17 0.93
CA PRO A 329 35.48 -19.51 1.29
C PRO A 329 34.47 -20.45 0.63
N ASN A 330 34.90 -21.37 -0.24
CA ASN A 330 34.06 -22.01 -1.31
C ASN A 330 32.61 -22.36 -0.88
N ASN A 331 32.43 -22.58 0.40
CA ASN A 331 31.25 -22.70 1.25
C ASN A 331 30.15 -21.60 1.15
N LEU A 332 30.42 -20.34 0.76
CA LEU A 332 29.39 -19.28 0.76
C LEU A 332 28.88 -18.86 -0.65
N ASN A 333 29.49 -19.33 -1.74
CA ASN A 333 29.08 -19.04 -3.13
C ASN A 333 27.68 -19.58 -3.47
N HIS A 334 27.17 -20.50 -2.64
CA HIS A 334 25.86 -21.11 -2.79
C HIS A 334 24.78 -20.46 -1.90
N VAL A 335 25.12 -19.41 -1.15
CA VAL A 335 24.15 -18.75 -0.26
C VAL A 335 23.41 -17.66 -1.03
N SER A 336 22.14 -17.94 -1.31
CA SER A 336 21.19 -17.04 -1.95
C SER A 336 21.16 -15.67 -1.26
N ILE A 337 20.77 -14.65 -2.01
CA ILE A 337 20.36 -13.36 -1.43
C ILE A 337 19.22 -13.66 -0.45
N LEU A 338 19.34 -13.19 0.81
CA LEU A 338 18.43 -13.56 1.89
C LEU A 338 17.35 -12.52 2.18
N ASP A 339 17.35 -11.41 1.44
CA ASP A 339 16.41 -10.32 1.64
C ASP A 339 15.11 -10.53 0.89
N SER A 340 14.02 -10.34 1.63
CA SER A 340 12.67 -10.37 1.09
C SER A 340 12.07 -8.96 1.08
N LEU A 341 11.53 -8.55 -0.07
CA LEU A 341 10.73 -7.34 -0.14
C LEU A 341 9.39 -7.62 0.55
N CYS A 342 9.07 -6.78 1.52
CA CYS A 342 7.84 -6.87 2.29
C CYS A 342 6.96 -5.66 2.04
N ILE A 343 5.66 -5.90 2.11
CA ILE A 343 4.60 -4.89 2.15
C ILE A 343 3.83 -5.08 3.45
N TYR A 344 3.68 -4.00 4.20
CA TYR A 344 2.74 -3.95 5.30
C TYR A 344 1.29 -3.95 4.79
N ILE A 345 0.44 -4.89 5.24
CA ILE A 345 -1.01 -4.90 4.93
C ILE A 345 -1.84 -4.67 6.19
N GLY A 346 -2.98 -4.01 5.98
CA GLY A 346 -4.02 -3.81 6.98
C GLY A 346 -4.51 -2.37 7.06
N LEU A 347 -3.90 -1.47 6.28
CA LEU A 347 -4.08 -0.03 6.41
C LEU A 347 -4.24 0.67 5.06
N TYR A 348 -5.14 1.65 5.01
CA TYR A 348 -5.04 2.71 4.03
C TYR A 348 -4.13 3.78 4.61
N PHE A 349 -3.11 4.18 3.87
CA PHE A 349 -2.11 5.08 4.40
C PHE A 349 -2.43 6.53 4.04
N LEU A 350 -2.22 7.43 4.99
CA LEU A 350 -2.30 8.86 4.73
C LEU A 350 -1.14 9.26 3.83
N LYS A 351 -1.49 9.72 2.63
CA LYS A 351 -0.54 10.23 1.66
C LYS A 351 -0.76 11.74 1.50
N ASP A 352 0.31 12.50 1.61
CA ASP A 352 0.34 13.94 1.38
C ASP A 352 0.42 14.23 -0.13
N PRO A 353 -0.23 15.32 -0.61
CA PRO A 353 -0.09 15.76 -1.99
C PRO A 353 1.36 16.18 -2.28
N ILE A 354 1.88 15.81 -3.44
CA ILE A 354 3.20 16.28 -3.90
C ILE A 354 3.11 17.80 -4.17
N SER A 355 3.74 18.63 -3.34
CA SER A 355 3.87 20.07 -3.67
C SER A 355 5.13 20.72 -3.08
N ASP A 356 5.91 21.38 -3.96
CA ASP A 356 6.83 22.49 -3.63
C ASP A 356 6.07 23.81 -3.42
N GLY A 357 4.85 23.72 -2.88
CA GLY A 357 3.95 24.86 -2.80
C GLY A 357 2.93 24.66 -1.70
N VAL A 358 3.25 25.22 -0.53
CA VAL A 358 2.38 25.52 0.62
C VAL A 358 0.92 25.08 0.43
N LEU A 359 0.62 23.84 0.81
CA LEU A 359 -0.72 23.40 1.18
C LEU A 359 -0.78 23.38 2.71
N ILE A 360 -1.16 24.52 3.27
CA ILE A 360 -1.46 24.64 4.70
C ILE A 360 -2.66 23.75 4.99
N TYR A 361 -2.46 22.76 5.86
CA TYR A 361 -3.52 22.04 6.57
C TYR A 361 -4.25 23.05 7.48
N GLU A 362 -5.24 23.74 6.93
CA GLU A 362 -6.40 24.22 7.69
C GLU A 362 -7.60 23.39 7.21
N PRO A 363 -8.47 22.87 8.09
CA PRO A 363 -9.65 22.11 7.68
C PRO A 363 -10.46 22.99 6.72
N PHE A 364 -10.44 22.64 5.44
CA PHE A 364 -10.67 23.60 4.36
C PHE A 364 -12.03 24.31 4.50
N LYS A 365 -11.98 25.64 4.37
CA LYS A 365 -13.17 26.50 4.28
C LYS A 365 -13.94 26.17 3.00
N CYS A 366 -15.14 25.62 3.16
CA CYS A 366 -16.18 25.62 2.12
C CYS A 366 -16.48 27.07 1.71
N PHE A 367 -16.30 27.42 0.43
CA PHE A 367 -16.85 28.65 -0.11
C PHE A 367 -18.18 28.38 -0.81
N LEU A 368 -19.25 28.86 -0.17
CA LEU A 368 -20.58 28.94 -0.76
C LEU A 368 -20.58 30.00 -1.87
N LYS A 369 -20.86 29.58 -3.11
CA LYS A 369 -21.24 30.51 -4.18
C LYS A 369 -22.65 30.17 -4.66
N GLY A 370 -23.65 30.72 -3.97
CA GLY A 370 -25.06 30.40 -4.19
C GLY A 370 -25.51 29.09 -3.53
N SER A 371 -26.52 28.43 -4.09
CA SER A 371 -27.17 27.20 -3.58
C SER A 371 -26.49 25.89 -4.01
N GLN A 372 -25.25 25.94 -4.51
CA GLN A 372 -24.46 24.78 -4.92
C GLN A 372 -23.22 24.62 -4.03
N VAL A 373 -22.92 23.38 -3.60
CA VAL A 373 -21.56 23.04 -3.15
C VAL A 373 -20.71 22.90 -4.41
N VAL A 374 -19.81 23.84 -4.64
CA VAL A 374 -18.75 23.65 -5.64
C VAL A 374 -17.53 23.14 -4.88
N VAL A 375 -17.30 21.82 -4.94
CA VAL A 375 -15.99 21.27 -4.58
C VAL A 375 -15.05 21.59 -5.73
N PHE A 376 -14.25 22.65 -5.57
CA PHE A 376 -13.14 22.91 -6.49
C PHE A 376 -12.03 21.90 -6.20
N LEU A 377 -11.94 20.85 -7.03
CA LEU A 377 -10.66 20.21 -7.32
C LEU A 377 -10.00 21.10 -8.38
N LYS A 378 -9.14 22.02 -7.94
CA LYS A 378 -8.33 22.80 -8.86
C LYS A 378 -7.25 21.88 -9.42
N ILE A 379 -7.39 21.53 -10.70
CA ILE A 379 -6.42 20.83 -11.56
C ILE A 379 -5.08 21.58 -11.55
#